data_AF-A0A2G8HWA5-F1
#
_entry.id   AF-A0A2G8HWA5-F1
#
_cell.length_a   1.000
_cell.length_b   1.000
_cell.length_c   1.000
_cell.angle_alpha   90.00
_cell.angle_beta   90.00
_cell.angle_gamma   90.00
#
_symmetry.space_group_name_H-M   'P 1'
#
loop_
_entity.id
_entity.type
_entity.pdbx_description
1 polymer ?
#
loop_
_entity_poly.entity_id
_entity_poly.type
_entity_poly.pdbx_seq_one_letter_code
_entity_poly.pdbx_strand_id
1 'polypeptide(L)'
;MYTATLMPSGEKIVINEKKSLLENLKDNGHYIKSSCGGHATCTDCAVKVVTGEDNVNPPEFNELQLMGNVFHITKERLSCQTFVTGDVTIDISAHDKKEDERRLKNKTAAFASAKKSGPRVRKREEVDEILKERQERYEQKKVDGQDWHKHWEKEKDQPVKRFGGGKRPKEFRTDHIDHERDAKLRAEATERRLKREQFEKISPRSFNDSLKDKTNKDKFPVKKSEQQEDANFCSRPAAKRDREETAPRVIEKAAAPVASEERPLRENPERKSFRKKKD
;
A
#
# COMPACT_ATOMS: atom_id res chain seq x y z
N MET A 1 24.22 -24.26 -26.34
CA MET A 1 24.99 -23.36 -25.44
C MET A 1 24.41 -21.97 -25.62
N TYR A 2 23.83 -21.42 -24.56
CA TYR A 2 23.15 -20.14 -24.58
C TYR A 2 23.93 -19.10 -23.79
N THR A 3 23.62 -17.83 -24.01
CA THR A 3 24.23 -16.72 -23.29
C THR A 3 23.22 -16.08 -22.35
N ALA A 4 23.60 -15.87 -21.09
CA ALA A 4 22.83 -15.04 -20.19
C ALA A 4 23.57 -13.77 -19.83
N THR A 5 22.87 -12.64 -19.93
CA THR A 5 23.42 -11.35 -19.49
C THR A 5 22.90 -11.05 -18.09
N LEU A 6 23.81 -10.75 -17.17
CA LEU A 6 23.50 -10.53 -15.76
C LEU A 6 23.45 -9.05 -15.45
N MET A 7 22.32 -8.57 -14.93
CA MET A 7 22.16 -7.22 -14.40
C MET A 7 22.33 -7.25 -12.88
N PRO A 8 22.94 -6.23 -12.25
CA PRO A 8 23.47 -4.98 -12.81
C PRO A 8 24.91 -5.04 -13.36
N SER A 9 25.60 -6.18 -13.28
CA SER A 9 27.02 -6.30 -13.66
C SER A 9 27.30 -6.12 -15.17
N GLY A 10 26.30 -6.41 -16.01
CA GLY A 10 26.41 -6.44 -17.48
C GLY A 10 27.21 -7.62 -18.04
N GLU A 11 27.64 -8.54 -17.18
CA GLU A 11 28.48 -9.68 -17.56
C GLU A 11 27.67 -10.75 -18.32
N LYS A 12 28.30 -11.35 -19.33
CA LYS A 12 27.71 -12.41 -20.14
C LYS A 12 28.30 -13.75 -19.73
N ILE A 13 27.45 -14.65 -19.27
CA ILE A 13 27.84 -16.01 -18.90
C ILE A 13 27.36 -17.02 -19.94
N VAL A 14 28.10 -18.11 -20.09
CA VAL A 14 27.70 -19.24 -20.93
C VAL A 14 26.89 -20.22 -20.08
N ILE A 15 25.71 -20.59 -20.57
CA ILE A 15 24.78 -21.48 -19.88
C ILE A 15 24.68 -22.84 -20.57
N ASN A 16 24.67 -23.88 -19.73
CA ASN A 16 24.36 -25.25 -20.12
C ASN A 16 22.88 -25.56 -19.88
N GLU A 17 22.23 -26.13 -20.88
CA GLU A 17 20.77 -26.41 -20.94
C GLU A 17 20.36 -27.51 -19.96
N LYS A 18 21.28 -28.43 -19.64
CA LYS A 18 21.04 -29.56 -18.74
C LYS A 18 21.06 -29.18 -17.25
N LYS A 19 21.65 -28.04 -16.91
CA LYS A 19 21.83 -27.57 -15.54
C LYS A 19 20.81 -26.49 -15.21
N SER A 20 20.42 -26.40 -13.95
CA SER A 20 19.57 -25.31 -13.48
C SER A 20 20.30 -23.97 -13.60
N LEU A 21 19.54 -22.89 -13.71
CA LEU A 21 20.10 -21.54 -13.75
C LEU A 21 20.93 -21.24 -12.48
N LEU A 22 20.51 -21.73 -11.32
CA LEU A 22 21.26 -21.62 -10.06
C LEU A 22 22.65 -22.27 -10.14
N GLU A 23 22.75 -23.48 -10.68
CA GLU A 23 24.02 -24.20 -10.83
C GLU A 23 24.94 -23.48 -11.81
N ASN A 24 24.42 -23.07 -12.97
CA ASN A 24 25.19 -22.32 -13.95
C ASN A 24 25.74 -21.01 -13.35
N LEU A 25 24.95 -20.30 -12.54
CA LEU A 25 25.38 -19.07 -11.89
C LEU A 25 26.46 -19.31 -10.83
N LYS A 26 26.35 -20.40 -10.06
CA LYS A 26 27.37 -20.81 -9.08
C LYS A 26 28.67 -21.24 -9.74
N ASP A 27 28.59 -22.00 -10.84
CA ASP A 27 29.77 -22.46 -11.61
C ASP A 27 30.56 -21.27 -12.19
N ASN A 28 29.86 -20.20 -12.58
CA ASN A 28 30.46 -18.94 -13.03
C ASN A 28 30.88 -18.00 -11.88
N GLY A 29 30.73 -18.42 -10.61
CA GLY A 29 31.19 -17.65 -9.44
C GLY A 29 30.23 -16.57 -8.94
N HIS A 30 29.00 -16.51 -9.45
CA HIS A 30 27.99 -15.57 -8.96
C HIS A 30 27.29 -16.10 -7.71
N TYR A 31 27.16 -15.25 -6.69
CA TYR A 31 26.50 -15.60 -5.45
C TYR A 31 24.98 -15.48 -5.59
N ILE A 32 24.29 -16.57 -5.30
CA ILE A 32 22.83 -16.61 -5.16
C ILE A 32 22.49 -17.32 -3.87
N LYS A 33 21.59 -16.72 -3.10
CA LYS A 33 21.16 -17.30 -1.84
C LYS A 33 20.31 -18.54 -2.10
N SER A 34 20.68 -19.65 -1.47
CA SER A 34 19.92 -20.91 -1.58
C SER A 34 19.91 -21.66 -0.26
N SER A 35 18.86 -21.50 0.55
CA SER A 35 18.75 -22.19 1.84
C SER A 35 18.30 -23.65 1.72
N CYS A 36 17.42 -23.95 0.75
CA CYS A 36 16.86 -25.29 0.53
C CYS A 36 17.64 -26.13 -0.50
N GLY A 37 18.73 -25.60 -1.07
CA GLY A 37 19.58 -26.34 -2.01
C GLY A 37 18.96 -26.69 -3.38
N GLY A 38 17.77 -26.17 -3.71
CA GLY A 38 17.13 -26.37 -5.02
C GLY A 38 15.90 -27.28 -5.04
N HIS A 39 15.24 -27.49 -3.88
CA HIS A 39 14.04 -28.34 -3.78
C HIS A 39 12.71 -27.56 -3.78
N ALA A 40 12.71 -26.33 -4.32
CA ALA A 40 11.53 -25.45 -4.38
C ALA A 40 10.76 -25.28 -3.05
N THR A 41 11.42 -25.45 -1.89
CA THR A 41 10.81 -25.29 -0.56
C THR A 41 10.98 -23.86 -0.01
N CYS A 42 11.83 -23.06 -0.64
CA CYS A 42 12.21 -21.73 -0.20
C CYS A 42 12.23 -20.76 -1.39
N THR A 43 11.95 -19.47 -1.15
CA THR A 43 11.96 -18.40 -2.18
C THR A 43 13.28 -17.61 -2.22
N ASP A 44 14.30 -18.05 -1.48
CA ASP A 44 15.56 -17.33 -1.36
C ASP A 44 16.34 -17.20 -2.66
N CYS A 45 16.09 -18.07 -3.65
CA CYS A 45 16.80 -18.09 -4.94
C CYS A 45 16.01 -17.39 -6.06
N ALA A 46 15.05 -16.54 -5.71
CA ALA A 46 14.27 -15.77 -6.66
C ALA A 46 15.14 -14.80 -7.46
N VAL A 47 15.00 -14.81 -8.78
CA VAL A 47 15.68 -13.91 -9.72
C VAL A 47 14.65 -13.34 -10.68
N LYS A 48 14.88 -12.11 -11.16
CA LYS A 48 13.94 -11.47 -12.07
C LYS A 48 14.41 -11.64 -13.51
N VAL A 49 13.53 -12.16 -14.36
CA VAL A 49 13.80 -12.29 -15.80
C VAL A 49 13.35 -11.00 -16.48
N VAL A 50 14.31 -10.27 -17.06
CA VAL A 50 14.04 -8.97 -17.70
C VAL A 50 13.64 -9.16 -19.16
N THR A 51 14.36 -10.01 -19.89
CA THR A 51 14.08 -10.39 -21.28
C THR A 51 14.37 -11.87 -21.48
N GLY A 52 13.71 -12.48 -22.46
CA GLY A 52 13.83 -13.93 -22.72
C GLY A 52 12.93 -14.79 -21.84
N GLU A 53 11.74 -14.30 -21.47
CA GLU A 53 10.75 -15.06 -20.69
C GLU A 53 10.21 -16.28 -21.47
N ASP A 54 10.20 -16.22 -22.80
CA ASP A 54 9.84 -17.34 -23.67
C ASP A 54 10.97 -18.37 -23.84
N ASN A 55 12.21 -17.98 -23.48
CA ASN A 55 13.43 -18.78 -23.58
C ASN A 55 13.75 -19.55 -22.28
N VAL A 56 12.76 -19.67 -21.39
CA VAL A 56 12.86 -20.45 -20.15
C VAL A 56 11.71 -21.45 -20.08
N ASN A 57 11.93 -22.52 -19.32
CA ASN A 57 10.87 -23.49 -19.07
C ASN A 57 9.64 -22.84 -18.40
N PRO A 58 8.43 -23.36 -18.67
CA PRO A 58 7.25 -22.97 -17.92
C PRO A 58 7.45 -23.29 -16.43
N PRO A 59 6.86 -22.49 -15.53
CA PRO A 59 7.01 -22.70 -14.09
C PRO A 59 6.39 -24.04 -13.66
N GLU A 60 7.11 -24.76 -12.81
CA GLU A 60 6.68 -26.07 -12.33
C GLU A 60 5.67 -25.93 -11.18
N PHE A 61 4.80 -26.93 -10.97
CA PHE A 61 3.76 -26.90 -9.94
C PHE A 61 4.27 -26.49 -8.55
N ASN A 62 5.44 -27.00 -8.13
CA ASN A 62 6.04 -26.65 -6.84
C ASN A 62 6.44 -25.16 -6.75
N GLU A 63 6.93 -24.60 -7.86
CA GLU A 63 7.26 -23.17 -7.97
C GLU A 63 5.97 -22.32 -7.93
N LEU A 64 4.93 -22.71 -8.66
CA LEU A 64 3.63 -22.02 -8.64
C LEU A 64 3.00 -22.06 -7.24
N GLN A 65 3.11 -23.16 -6.52
CA GLN A 65 2.54 -23.27 -5.18
C GLN A 65 3.21 -22.29 -4.20
N LEU A 66 4.50 -22.03 -4.37
CA LEU A 66 5.27 -21.18 -3.47
C LEU A 66 5.20 -19.69 -3.84
N MET A 67 5.32 -19.37 -5.12
CA MET A 67 5.29 -17.98 -5.61
C MET A 67 3.87 -17.49 -5.95
N GLY A 68 2.95 -18.39 -6.28
CA GLY A 68 1.60 -18.07 -6.70
C GLY A 68 1.57 -17.13 -7.90
N ASN A 69 0.70 -16.13 -7.83
CA ASN A 69 0.50 -15.15 -8.91
C ASN A 69 1.62 -14.11 -9.02
N VAL A 70 2.59 -14.10 -8.09
CA VAL A 70 3.68 -13.11 -8.10
C VAL A 70 4.49 -13.20 -9.39
N PHE A 71 4.68 -14.41 -9.93
CA PHE A 71 5.38 -14.63 -11.19
C PHE A 71 4.86 -13.74 -12.33
N HIS A 72 3.54 -13.64 -12.51
CA HIS A 72 2.94 -12.87 -13.61
C HIS A 72 3.05 -11.35 -13.43
N ILE A 73 3.29 -10.88 -12.19
CA ILE A 73 3.34 -9.45 -11.87
C ILE A 73 4.78 -8.95 -11.93
N THR A 74 5.69 -9.62 -11.22
CA THR A 74 7.07 -9.16 -11.05
C THR A 74 8.04 -9.79 -12.06
N LYS A 75 7.61 -10.82 -12.79
CA LYS A 75 8.44 -11.66 -13.68
C LYS A 75 9.61 -12.31 -12.94
N GLU A 76 9.40 -12.64 -11.68
CA GLU A 76 10.38 -13.34 -10.85
C GLU A 76 10.20 -14.85 -10.98
N ARG A 77 11.33 -15.57 -11.06
CA ARG A 77 11.39 -17.03 -11.14
C ARG A 77 12.37 -17.57 -10.11
N LEU A 78 12.16 -18.82 -9.68
CA LEU A 78 13.14 -19.52 -8.85
C LEU A 78 14.27 -20.02 -9.74
N SER A 79 15.46 -19.45 -9.57
CA SER A 79 16.66 -19.85 -10.35
C SER A 79 16.99 -21.34 -10.24
N CYS A 80 16.58 -22.02 -9.15
CA CYS A 80 16.81 -23.45 -9.02
C CYS A 80 15.90 -24.33 -9.89
N GLN A 81 14.68 -23.89 -10.23
CA GLN A 81 13.74 -24.63 -11.09
C GLN A 81 13.75 -24.12 -12.54
N THR A 82 14.49 -23.05 -12.80
CA THR A 82 14.56 -22.44 -14.12
C THR A 82 15.65 -23.10 -14.96
N PHE A 83 15.26 -23.63 -16.10
CA PHE A 83 16.15 -24.13 -17.16
C PHE A 83 16.03 -23.19 -18.36
N VAL A 84 17.19 -22.81 -18.89
CA VAL A 84 17.30 -21.83 -19.97
C VAL A 84 17.46 -22.56 -21.30
N THR A 85 16.60 -22.24 -22.26
CA THR A 85 16.56 -22.80 -23.62
C THR A 85 16.95 -21.81 -24.71
N GLY A 86 17.33 -20.58 -24.35
CA GLY A 86 17.75 -19.53 -25.29
C GLY A 86 18.52 -18.40 -24.59
N ASP A 87 18.79 -17.31 -25.28
CA ASP A 87 19.45 -16.15 -24.66
C ASP A 87 18.50 -15.40 -23.73
N VAL A 88 18.97 -15.05 -22.53
CA VAL A 88 18.13 -14.46 -21.47
C VAL A 88 18.89 -13.35 -20.75
N THR A 89 18.18 -12.31 -20.30
CA THR A 89 18.77 -11.30 -19.41
C THR A 89 18.12 -11.38 -18.03
N ILE A 90 18.93 -11.56 -17.00
CA ILE A 90 18.48 -11.82 -15.62
C ILE A 90 19.00 -10.72 -14.70
N ASP A 91 18.17 -10.27 -13.77
CA ASP A 91 18.55 -9.34 -12.72
C ASP A 91 18.80 -10.07 -11.39
N ILE A 92 20.01 -9.88 -10.86
CA ILE A 92 20.55 -10.50 -9.65
C ILE A 92 20.65 -9.47 -8.50
N SER A 93 20.12 -8.26 -8.66
CA SER A 93 20.22 -7.18 -7.65
C SER A 93 19.78 -7.57 -6.23
N ALA A 94 18.92 -8.59 -6.09
CA ALA A 94 18.46 -9.09 -4.80
C ALA A 94 19.53 -9.85 -3.99
N HIS A 95 20.60 -10.33 -4.63
CA HIS A 95 21.60 -11.21 -4.02
C HIS A 95 22.95 -10.50 -3.84
N ASP A 96 23.17 -9.89 -2.67
CA ASP A 96 24.48 -9.36 -2.28
C ASP A 96 25.06 -10.16 -1.10
N LYS A 97 26.18 -10.84 -1.36
CA LYS A 97 26.91 -11.63 -0.37
C LYS A 97 27.33 -10.80 0.84
N LYS A 98 27.77 -9.55 0.64
CA LYS A 98 28.22 -8.68 1.74
C LYS A 98 27.06 -8.30 2.64
N GLU A 99 25.92 -7.98 2.04
CA GLU A 99 24.72 -7.62 2.80
C GLU A 99 24.18 -8.81 3.59
N ASP A 100 24.14 -10.00 2.99
CA ASP A 100 23.67 -11.21 3.68
C ASP A 100 24.59 -11.63 4.82
N GLU A 101 25.91 -11.54 4.65
CA GLU A 101 26.87 -11.76 5.74
C GLU A 101 26.67 -10.75 6.88
N ARG A 102 26.42 -9.47 6.56
CA ARG A 102 26.11 -8.43 7.55
C ARG A 102 24.83 -8.75 8.31
N ARG A 103 23.76 -9.15 7.61
CA ARG A 103 22.49 -9.56 8.24
C ARG A 103 22.68 -10.76 9.15
N LEU A 104 23.45 -11.76 8.72
CA LEU A 104 23.74 -12.95 9.52
C LEU A 104 24.52 -12.59 10.78
N LYS A 105 25.58 -11.77 10.66
CA LYS A 105 26.36 -11.25 11.80
C LYS A 105 25.49 -10.47 12.79
N ASN A 106 24.58 -9.62 12.31
CA ASN A 106 23.69 -8.87 13.19
C ASN A 106 22.72 -9.78 13.95
N LYS A 107 22.17 -10.81 13.28
CA LYS A 107 21.30 -11.81 13.92
C LYS A 107 22.08 -12.60 14.98
N THR A 108 23.26 -13.10 14.65
CA THR A 108 24.08 -13.89 15.59
C THR A 108 24.66 -13.06 16.72
N ALA A 109 24.97 -11.77 16.50
CA ALA A 109 25.42 -10.86 17.55
C ALA A 109 24.36 -10.68 18.65
N ALA A 110 23.08 -10.61 18.30
CA ALA A 110 22.00 -10.58 19.29
C ALA A 110 22.01 -11.85 20.16
N PHE A 111 22.13 -13.03 19.55
CA PHE A 111 22.22 -14.30 20.29
C PHE A 111 23.51 -14.42 21.12
N ALA A 112 24.65 -13.93 20.61
CA ALA A 112 25.92 -13.94 21.34
C ALA A 112 25.88 -13.02 22.57
N SER A 113 25.26 -11.83 22.44
CA SER A 113 25.07 -10.91 23.56
C SER A 113 24.16 -11.50 24.64
N ALA A 114 23.08 -12.18 24.26
CA ALA A 114 22.21 -12.91 25.18
C ALA A 114 22.93 -14.07 25.89
N LYS A 115 23.83 -14.78 25.20
CA LYS A 115 24.64 -15.86 25.79
C LYS A 115 25.70 -15.31 26.76
N LYS A 116 26.23 -14.11 26.53
CA LYS A 116 27.19 -13.44 27.41
C LYS A 116 26.60 -13.09 28.78
N SER A 117 25.29 -12.83 28.86
CA SER A 117 24.60 -12.61 30.14
C SER A 117 24.35 -13.89 30.96
N GLY A 118 24.70 -15.07 30.45
CA GLY A 118 24.47 -16.36 31.13
C GLY A 118 23.00 -16.62 31.51
N PRO A 119 22.68 -17.83 32.00
CA PRO A 119 21.46 -18.00 32.78
C PRO A 119 21.54 -17.11 34.02
N ARG A 120 20.53 -16.28 34.30
CA ARG A 120 20.46 -15.52 35.56
C ARG A 120 20.26 -16.51 36.71
N VAL A 121 21.35 -16.95 37.34
CA VAL A 121 21.31 -17.79 38.54
C VAL A 121 21.00 -16.87 39.73
N ARG A 122 19.80 -17.01 40.29
CA ARG A 122 19.39 -16.33 41.53
C ARG A 122 19.64 -17.21 42.73
N LYS A 123 19.94 -16.61 43.89
CA LYS A 123 20.01 -17.34 45.15
C LYS A 123 18.61 -17.82 45.55
N ARG A 124 18.53 -18.92 46.29
CA ARG A 124 17.25 -19.49 46.74
C ARG A 124 16.42 -18.49 47.56
N GLU A 125 17.08 -17.74 48.44
CA GLU A 125 16.47 -16.67 49.26
C GLU A 125 15.82 -15.58 48.39
N GLU A 126 16.53 -15.11 47.35
CA GLU A 126 16.00 -14.11 46.40
C GLU A 126 14.79 -14.67 45.64
N VAL A 127 14.78 -15.96 45.31
CA VAL A 127 13.62 -16.61 44.66
C VAL A 127 12.43 -16.67 45.62
N ASP A 128 12.64 -17.01 46.89
CA ASP A 128 11.59 -17.08 47.90
C ASP A 128 11.01 -15.68 48.19
N GLU A 129 11.84 -14.63 48.23
CA GLU A 129 11.40 -13.23 48.31
C GLU A 129 10.55 -12.82 47.10
N ILE A 130 10.97 -13.17 45.88
CA ILE A 130 10.20 -12.89 44.66
C ILE A 130 8.85 -13.62 44.67
N LEU A 131 8.81 -14.86 45.16
CA LEU A 131 7.57 -15.63 45.29
C LEU A 131 6.64 -14.98 46.29
N LYS A 132 7.17 -14.55 47.43
CA LYS A 132 6.41 -13.84 48.46
C LYS A 132 5.87 -12.50 47.96
N GLU A 133 6.70 -11.69 47.30
CA GLU A 133 6.28 -10.42 46.68
C GLU A 133 5.19 -10.65 45.62
N ARG A 134 5.31 -11.70 44.81
CA ARG A 134 4.26 -12.07 43.85
C ARG A 134 2.96 -12.46 44.54
N GLN A 135 3.04 -13.23 45.63
CA GLN A 135 1.89 -13.69 46.38
C GLN A 135 1.17 -12.51 47.07
N GLU A 136 1.92 -11.62 47.71
CA GLU A 136 1.40 -10.37 48.28
C GLU A 136 0.75 -9.49 47.20
N ARG A 137 1.36 -9.39 46.01
CA ARG A 137 0.76 -8.68 44.87
C ARG A 137 -0.54 -9.34 44.38
N TYR A 138 -0.64 -10.67 44.42
CA TYR A 138 -1.89 -11.38 44.10
C TYR A 138 -2.96 -11.15 45.16
N GLU A 139 -2.60 -11.16 46.45
CA GLU A 139 -3.49 -10.89 47.56
C GLU A 139 -3.99 -9.45 47.54
N GLN A 140 -3.11 -8.49 47.28
CA GLN A 140 -3.45 -7.09 47.11
C GLN A 140 -4.43 -6.89 45.94
N LYS A 141 -4.19 -7.52 44.78
CA LYS A 141 -5.14 -7.50 43.65
C LYS A 141 -6.51 -8.10 44.00
N LYS A 142 -6.55 -9.13 44.85
CA LYS A 142 -7.82 -9.71 45.34
C LYS A 142 -8.55 -8.73 46.25
N VAL A 143 -7.84 -8.08 47.18
CA VAL A 143 -8.40 -7.08 48.10
C VAL A 143 -8.89 -5.84 47.36
N ASP A 144 -8.11 -5.34 46.39
CA ASP A 144 -8.45 -4.21 45.52
C ASP A 144 -9.59 -4.51 44.53
N GLY A 145 -10.20 -5.70 44.63
CA GLY A 145 -11.33 -6.12 43.80
C GLY A 145 -10.99 -6.21 42.31
N GLN A 146 -9.70 -6.27 41.96
CA GLN A 146 -9.20 -6.42 40.59
C GLN A 146 -9.04 -7.90 40.25
N ASP A 147 -10.06 -8.65 40.63
CA ASP A 147 -10.24 -10.01 40.18
C ASP A 147 -10.71 -9.97 38.72
N TRP A 148 -10.18 -10.88 37.91
CA TRP A 148 -10.48 -10.95 36.47
C TRP A 148 -12.00 -11.06 36.21
N HIS A 149 -12.73 -11.63 37.17
CA HIS A 149 -14.18 -11.79 37.16
C HIS A 149 -14.95 -10.45 37.21
N LYS A 150 -14.45 -9.44 37.92
CA LYS A 150 -15.07 -8.11 38.03
C LYS A 150 -14.69 -7.14 36.90
N HIS A 151 -13.84 -7.56 35.97
CA HIS A 151 -13.46 -6.74 34.81
C HIS A 151 -14.67 -6.43 33.89
N TRP A 152 -15.69 -7.29 33.87
CA TRP A 152 -16.90 -7.09 33.06
C TRP A 152 -17.95 -6.19 33.73
N GLU A 153 -17.89 -6.05 35.05
CA GLU A 153 -18.77 -5.20 35.87
C GLU A 153 -18.23 -3.78 36.06
N LYS A 154 -16.94 -3.54 35.81
CA LYS A 154 -16.38 -2.20 35.77
C LYS A 154 -16.95 -1.44 34.57
N GLU A 155 -17.76 -0.42 34.84
CA GLU A 155 -18.17 0.55 33.85
C GLU A 155 -16.94 1.08 33.11
N LYS A 156 -17.01 1.09 31.78
CA LYS A 156 -15.88 1.43 30.89
C LYS A 156 -15.63 2.94 30.89
N ASP A 157 -15.22 3.50 32.01
CA ASP A 157 -14.82 4.92 32.09
C ASP A 157 -13.37 5.15 31.63
N GLN A 158 -12.64 4.10 31.28
CA GLN A 158 -11.33 4.26 30.66
C GLN A 158 -11.44 4.30 29.13
N PRO A 159 -10.81 5.29 28.47
CA PRO A 159 -10.73 5.30 27.02
C PRO A 159 -10.02 4.03 26.56
N VAL A 160 -10.70 3.22 25.75
CA VAL A 160 -10.20 1.94 25.24
C VAL A 160 -8.81 2.16 24.64
N LYS A 161 -7.76 1.64 25.29
CA LYS A 161 -6.40 1.67 24.74
C LYS A 161 -6.46 0.97 23.39
N ARG A 162 -6.36 1.76 22.32
CA ARG A 162 -6.31 1.27 20.94
C ARG A 162 -5.01 0.52 20.75
N PHE A 163 -4.98 -0.76 21.10
CA PHE A 163 -3.90 -1.65 20.73
C PHE A 163 -3.80 -1.68 19.21
N GLY A 164 -2.79 -1.00 18.67
CA GLY A 164 -2.04 -1.41 17.48
C GLY A 164 -2.79 -1.84 16.21
N GLY A 165 -4.05 -1.46 16.01
CA GLY A 165 -4.83 -1.84 14.82
C GLY A 165 -5.89 -0.80 14.42
N GLY A 166 -5.86 0.38 15.04
CA GLY A 166 -6.88 1.42 14.89
C GLY A 166 -6.59 2.48 13.83
N LYS A 167 -5.67 2.24 12.89
CA LYS A 167 -5.70 2.99 11.64
C LYS A 167 -6.72 2.26 10.76
N ARG A 168 -7.98 2.71 10.79
CA ARG A 168 -8.86 2.49 9.61
C ARG A 168 -8.01 2.88 8.40
N PRO A 169 -8.02 2.11 7.29
CA PRO A 169 -7.41 2.57 6.05
C PRO A 169 -7.83 4.02 5.87
N LYS A 170 -6.87 4.95 5.76
CA LYS A 170 -7.20 6.33 5.43
C LYS A 170 -7.97 6.21 4.12
N GLU A 171 -9.23 6.61 4.13
CA GLU A 171 -9.94 6.83 2.88
C GLU A 171 -9.03 7.70 2.01
N PHE A 172 -8.97 7.38 0.71
CA PHE A 172 -8.27 8.24 -0.23
C PHE A 172 -8.75 9.67 0.04
N ARG A 173 -7.80 10.59 0.19
CA ARG A 173 -8.08 11.95 0.66
C ARG A 173 -8.99 12.65 -0.35
N THR A 174 -10.32 12.56 -0.25
CA THR A 174 -11.23 13.04 -1.30
C THR A 174 -11.32 14.56 -1.40
N ASP A 175 -10.59 15.30 -0.56
CA ASP A 175 -10.44 16.77 -0.60
C ASP A 175 -10.03 17.35 -1.98
N HIS A 176 -9.51 16.54 -2.90
CA HIS A 176 -9.17 16.95 -4.26
C HIS A 176 -10.18 16.54 -5.34
N ILE A 177 -11.19 15.74 -4.97
CA ILE A 177 -12.31 15.33 -5.82
C ILE A 177 -13.53 16.18 -5.43
N ASP A 178 -13.41 17.49 -5.62
CA ASP A 178 -14.57 18.39 -5.55
C ASP A 178 -15.35 18.23 -6.85
N HIS A 179 -16.30 17.29 -6.87
CA HIS A 179 -17.18 17.05 -8.02
C HIS A 179 -17.88 18.34 -8.49
N GLU A 180 -18.13 19.29 -7.60
CA GLU A 180 -18.66 20.63 -7.93
C GLU A 180 -17.66 21.50 -8.71
N ARG A 181 -16.37 21.48 -8.34
CA ARG A 181 -15.34 22.25 -9.07
C ARG A 181 -15.14 21.71 -10.48
N ASP A 182 -15.08 20.38 -10.62
CA ASP A 182 -14.95 19.73 -11.92
C ASP A 182 -16.22 19.91 -12.77
N ALA A 183 -17.40 19.93 -12.15
CA ALA A 183 -18.66 20.25 -12.84
C ALA A 183 -18.67 21.70 -13.33
N LYS A 184 -18.18 22.65 -12.52
CA LYS A 184 -18.08 24.07 -12.89
C LYS A 184 -17.10 24.30 -14.03
N LEU A 185 -15.93 23.64 -14.00
CA LEU A 185 -14.95 23.70 -15.10
C LEU A 185 -15.50 23.09 -16.38
N ARG A 186 -16.26 21.99 -16.30
CA ARG A 186 -16.95 21.41 -17.45
C ARG A 186 -18.02 22.35 -18.02
N ALA A 187 -18.81 23.00 -17.18
CA ALA A 187 -19.81 23.97 -17.60
C ALA A 187 -19.16 25.18 -18.31
N GLU A 188 -18.09 25.74 -17.72
CA GLU A 188 -17.35 26.85 -18.32
C GLU A 188 -16.72 26.48 -19.67
N ALA A 189 -16.20 25.25 -19.78
CA ALA A 189 -15.69 24.74 -21.06
C ALA A 189 -16.79 24.62 -22.13
N THR A 190 -18.01 24.19 -21.75
CA THR A 190 -19.14 24.13 -22.68
C THR A 190 -19.60 25.52 -23.11
N GLU A 191 -19.65 26.50 -22.20
CA GLU A 191 -19.99 27.88 -22.54
C GLU A 191 -18.96 28.50 -23.48
N ARG A 192 -17.67 28.26 -23.23
CA ARG A 192 -16.58 28.73 -24.10
C ARG A 192 -16.68 28.11 -25.50
N ARG A 193 -17.07 26.85 -25.60
CA ARG A 193 -17.32 26.18 -26.90
C ARG A 193 -18.50 26.80 -27.63
N LEU A 194 -19.63 26.99 -26.95
CA LEU A 194 -20.82 27.63 -27.54
C LEU A 194 -20.54 29.06 -27.99
N LYS A 195 -19.75 29.82 -27.22
CA LYS A 195 -19.35 31.18 -27.56
C LYS A 195 -18.45 31.23 -28.80
N ARG A 196 -17.57 30.24 -28.95
CA ARG A 196 -16.77 30.06 -30.18
C ARG A 196 -17.65 29.69 -31.37
N GLU A 197 -18.56 28.74 -31.21
CA GLU A 197 -19.52 28.37 -32.26
C GLU A 197 -20.43 29.56 -32.64
N GLN A 198 -20.81 30.40 -31.68
CA GLN A 198 -21.57 31.62 -31.93
C GLN A 198 -20.73 32.65 -32.69
N PHE A 199 -19.46 32.83 -32.32
CA PHE A 199 -18.52 33.68 -33.06
C PHE A 199 -18.24 33.17 -34.47
N GLU A 200 -18.21 31.85 -34.68
CA GLU A 200 -18.06 31.24 -36.01
C GLU A 200 -19.34 31.35 -36.86
N LYS A 201 -20.52 31.31 -36.23
CA LYS A 201 -21.82 31.55 -36.89
C LYS A 201 -22.08 33.02 -37.20
N ILE A 202 -21.47 33.93 -36.46
CA ILE A 202 -21.34 35.33 -36.87
C ILE A 202 -20.32 35.32 -38.01
N SER A 203 -20.81 35.21 -39.24
CA SER A 203 -19.94 35.34 -40.42
C SER A 203 -19.15 36.65 -40.28
N PRO A 204 -17.86 36.68 -40.69
CA PRO A 204 -17.15 37.95 -40.75
C PRO A 204 -17.97 38.83 -41.67
N ARG A 205 -18.60 39.87 -41.10
CA ARG A 205 -19.33 40.89 -41.87
C ARG A 205 -18.42 41.28 -43.01
N SER A 206 -18.87 41.03 -44.24
CA SER A 206 -18.07 41.35 -45.41
C SER A 206 -17.69 42.83 -45.32
N PHE A 207 -16.46 43.18 -45.70
CA PHE A 207 -15.95 44.54 -45.64
C PHE A 207 -16.93 45.58 -46.24
N ASN A 208 -17.73 45.18 -47.22
CA ASN A 208 -18.76 45.99 -47.87
C ASN A 208 -20.02 46.26 -47.02
N ASP A 209 -20.34 45.46 -46.00
CA ASP A 209 -21.44 45.77 -45.06
C ASP A 209 -21.07 46.91 -44.10
N SER A 210 -19.77 47.07 -43.78
CA SER A 210 -19.29 48.18 -42.94
C SER A 210 -19.34 49.55 -43.64
N LEU A 211 -19.41 49.56 -44.99
CA LEU A 211 -19.54 50.78 -45.79
C LEU A 211 -20.99 51.28 -45.88
N LYS A 212 -21.99 50.40 -45.79
CA LYS A 212 -23.41 50.81 -45.75
C LYS A 212 -23.74 51.55 -44.46
N ASP A 213 -23.15 51.15 -43.33
CA ASP A 213 -23.36 51.80 -42.04
C ASP A 213 -22.73 53.21 -41.96
N LYS A 214 -21.74 53.54 -42.81
CA LYS A 214 -21.16 54.90 -42.93
C LYS A 214 -22.03 55.87 -43.74
N THR A 215 -23.06 55.40 -44.43
CA THR A 215 -23.98 56.24 -45.21
C THR A 215 -25.28 56.58 -44.47
N ASN A 216 -25.47 56.07 -43.25
CA ASN A 216 -26.64 56.41 -42.43
C ASN A 216 -26.22 57.32 -41.26
N LYS A 217 -26.26 58.63 -41.52
CA LYS A 217 -25.74 59.70 -40.64
C LYS A 217 -26.66 60.07 -39.46
N ASP A 218 -27.68 59.27 -39.15
CA ASP A 218 -28.78 59.74 -38.26
C ASP A 218 -28.88 59.06 -36.89
N LYS A 219 -27.95 58.19 -36.46
CA LYS A 219 -28.12 57.50 -35.14
C LYS A 219 -26.85 57.25 -34.33
N PHE A 220 -26.00 58.25 -34.07
CA PHE A 220 -25.13 58.20 -32.88
C PHE A 220 -24.81 59.61 -32.34
N PRO A 221 -25.29 60.00 -31.14
CA PRO A 221 -24.81 61.19 -30.49
C PRO A 221 -23.42 60.96 -29.88
N VAL A 222 -22.53 61.91 -30.13
CA VAL A 222 -21.18 62.01 -29.59
C VAL A 222 -21.23 62.14 -28.06
N LYS A 223 -20.56 61.24 -27.32
CA LYS A 223 -20.17 61.50 -25.93
C LYS A 223 -18.70 61.89 -25.87
N LYS A 224 -18.46 63.04 -25.24
CA LYS A 224 -17.15 63.65 -24.98
C LYS A 224 -16.25 62.75 -24.13
N SER A 225 -14.98 62.86 -24.46
CA SER A 225 -13.77 62.47 -23.73
C SER A 225 -13.58 63.21 -22.41
N GLU A 226 -13.08 62.51 -21.39
CA GLU A 226 -12.23 63.00 -20.28
C GLU A 226 -11.49 61.74 -19.78
N GLN A 227 -10.26 61.49 -20.26
CA GLN A 227 -8.95 61.89 -19.70
C GLN A 227 -8.56 61.18 -18.39
N GLN A 228 -7.43 60.45 -18.48
CA GLN A 228 -6.44 60.13 -17.42
C GLN A 228 -6.85 59.13 -16.32
N GLU A 229 -6.04 58.16 -15.88
CA GLU A 229 -4.61 57.92 -15.99
C GLU A 229 -4.31 56.41 -15.84
N ASP A 230 -3.28 55.95 -16.54
CA ASP A 230 -2.57 54.72 -16.26
C ASP A 230 -1.79 54.84 -14.93
N ALA A 231 -1.89 53.82 -14.07
CA ALA A 231 -0.80 53.23 -13.26
C ALA A 231 -1.32 52.65 -11.94
N ASN A 232 -1.06 51.35 -11.72
CA ASN A 232 -0.78 50.65 -10.45
C ASN A 232 -1.08 49.17 -10.67
N PHE A 233 -0.18 48.40 -11.28
CA PHE A 233 1.00 47.80 -10.64
C PHE A 233 0.76 47.42 -9.17
N CYS A 234 0.54 46.12 -8.98
CA CYS A 234 0.88 45.35 -7.78
C CYS A 234 0.38 45.88 -6.42
N SER A 235 -0.77 45.38 -5.96
CA SER A 235 -0.98 45.06 -4.53
C SER A 235 -2.21 44.17 -4.34
N ARG A 236 -1.97 43.03 -3.70
CA ARG A 236 -2.90 41.97 -3.34
C ARG A 236 -3.47 42.31 -1.95
N PRO A 237 -4.77 42.54 -1.75
CA PRO A 237 -5.29 42.73 -0.40
C PRO A 237 -5.57 41.37 0.25
N ALA A 238 -4.97 41.16 1.41
CA ALA A 238 -5.24 40.03 2.30
C ALA A 238 -6.62 40.20 2.94
N ALA A 239 -7.59 39.38 2.54
CA ALA A 239 -8.90 39.31 3.20
C ALA A 239 -8.79 38.44 4.46
N LYS A 240 -8.98 39.08 5.62
CA LYS A 240 -9.25 38.47 6.91
C LYS A 240 -10.49 37.58 6.79
N ARG A 241 -10.42 36.34 7.26
CA ARG A 241 -11.61 35.49 7.44
C ARG A 241 -12.12 35.71 8.86
N ASP A 242 -13.29 36.31 8.96
CA ASP A 242 -14.04 36.39 10.20
C ASP A 242 -14.54 34.98 10.59
N ARG A 243 -14.40 34.70 11.88
CA ARG A 243 -14.74 33.45 12.55
C ARG A 243 -16.22 33.50 12.91
N GLU A 244 -17.06 32.93 12.04
CA GLU A 244 -18.50 32.82 12.31
C GLU A 244 -18.79 31.58 13.18
N GLU A 245 -19.55 31.81 14.24
CA GLU A 245 -19.85 30.91 15.33
C GLU A 245 -20.70 29.71 14.86
N THR A 246 -20.24 28.50 15.13
CA THR A 246 -20.97 27.28 14.80
C THR A 246 -21.87 26.88 15.98
N ALA A 247 -23.18 27.12 15.85
CA ALA A 247 -24.18 26.62 16.78
C ALA A 247 -24.26 25.08 16.74
N PRO A 248 -24.42 24.38 17.88
CA PRO A 248 -24.53 22.93 17.89
C PRO A 248 -25.92 22.48 17.39
N ARG A 249 -25.94 21.68 16.31
CA ARG A 249 -27.16 20.98 15.87
C ARG A 249 -27.45 19.81 16.83
N VAL A 250 -28.54 19.96 17.57
CA VAL A 250 -29.21 18.90 18.32
C VAL A 250 -29.77 17.89 17.31
N ILE A 251 -29.39 16.62 17.42
CA ILE A 251 -29.98 15.52 16.64
C ILE A 251 -30.99 14.83 17.55
N GLU A 252 -32.27 14.92 17.20
CA GLU A 252 -33.34 14.21 17.86
C GLU A 252 -33.20 12.69 17.62
N LYS A 253 -33.31 11.92 18.71
CA LYS A 253 -33.36 10.46 18.71
C LYS A 253 -34.73 10.01 18.22
N ALA A 254 -34.79 9.39 17.04
CA ALA A 254 -35.93 8.58 16.64
C ALA A 254 -35.81 7.19 17.31
N ALA A 255 -36.76 6.89 18.19
CA ALA A 255 -36.97 5.58 18.78
C ALA A 255 -37.71 4.67 17.78
N ALA A 256 -37.26 3.42 17.65
CA ALA A 256 -38.06 2.33 17.08
C ALA A 256 -37.89 1.08 17.97
N PRO A 257 -38.99 0.37 18.29
CA PRO A 257 -38.99 -0.69 19.29
C PRO A 257 -38.47 -2.02 18.77
N VAL A 258 -37.87 -2.76 19.70
CA VAL A 258 -37.43 -4.15 19.60
C VAL A 258 -38.66 -5.07 19.52
N ALA A 259 -38.72 -5.91 18.49
CA ALA A 259 -39.57 -7.11 18.48
C ALA A 259 -38.67 -8.34 18.43
N SER A 260 -38.72 -9.08 19.52
CA SER A 260 -38.13 -10.38 19.78
C SER A 260 -38.79 -11.47 18.96
N GLU A 261 -38.02 -12.26 18.22
CA GLU A 261 -38.37 -13.64 17.89
C GLU A 261 -37.07 -14.45 17.78
N GLU A 262 -36.98 -15.47 18.62
CA GLU A 262 -35.84 -16.37 18.79
C GLU A 262 -35.63 -17.20 17.53
N ARG A 263 -34.39 -17.22 17.01
CA ARG A 263 -34.01 -18.08 15.89
C ARG A 263 -33.41 -19.37 16.43
N PRO A 264 -34.05 -20.54 16.30
CA PRO A 264 -33.50 -21.79 16.80
C PRO A 264 -32.28 -22.24 15.98
N LEU A 265 -31.30 -22.78 16.71
CA LEU A 265 -30.10 -23.42 16.19
C LEU A 265 -30.48 -24.62 15.31
N ARG A 266 -30.06 -24.61 14.04
CA ARG A 266 -30.08 -25.81 13.18
C ARG A 266 -28.92 -26.72 13.58
N GLU A 267 -29.25 -27.85 14.19
CA GLU A 267 -28.34 -29.00 14.30
C GLU A 267 -27.99 -29.51 12.89
N ASN A 268 -26.71 -29.81 12.66
CA ASN A 268 -26.18 -30.30 11.40
C ASN A 268 -25.89 -31.81 11.51
N PRO A 269 -26.77 -32.70 11.01
CA PRO A 269 -26.62 -34.13 11.19
C PRO A 269 -25.82 -34.75 10.03
N GLU A 270 -24.53 -34.43 9.88
CA GLU A 270 -23.64 -35.22 9.02
C GLU A 270 -22.15 -34.95 9.29
N ARG A 271 -21.66 -35.50 10.41
CA ARG A 271 -20.21 -35.74 10.59
C ARG A 271 -20.01 -37.18 11.07
N LYS A 272 -20.28 -38.13 10.16
CA LYS A 272 -19.86 -39.51 10.35
C LYS A 272 -18.33 -39.56 10.39
N SER A 273 -17.84 -39.94 11.55
CA SER A 273 -16.45 -40.22 11.89
C SER A 273 -15.85 -41.30 10.99
N PHE A 274 -14.95 -40.92 10.09
CA PHE A 274 -14.00 -41.84 9.48
C PHE A 274 -12.75 -41.91 10.36
N ARG A 275 -12.77 -42.77 11.37
CA ARG A 275 -11.55 -43.29 12.02
C ARG A 275 -11.49 -44.79 11.74
N LYS A 276 -10.77 -45.15 10.67
CA LYS A 276 -10.42 -46.54 10.36
C LYS A 276 -9.27 -46.94 11.29
N LYS A 277 -9.54 -47.90 12.19
CA LYS A 277 -8.52 -48.67 12.91
C LYS A 277 -7.64 -49.39 11.88
N LYS A 278 -6.34 -49.37 12.11
CA LYS A 278 -5.33 -50.17 11.42
C LYS A 278 -4.88 -51.22 12.44
N ASP A 279 -4.89 -52.47 12.01
CA ASP A 279 -4.20 -53.59 12.66
C ASP A 279 -2.69 -53.30 12.79
#